data_AF-A0A1B6HYW2-F1
#
_entry.id   AF-A0A1B6HYW2-F1
#
_cell.length_a   1.000
_cell.length_b   1.000
_cell.length_c   1.000
_cell.angle_alpha   90.00
_cell.angle_beta   90.00
_cell.angle_gamma   90.00
#
_symmetry.space_group_name_H-M   'P 1'
#
loop_
_entity.id
_entity.type
_entity.pdbx_description
1 polymer ?
#
loop_
_entity_poly.entity_id
_entity_poly.type
_entity_poly.pdbx_seq_one_letter_code
_entity_poly.pdbx_strand_id
1 'polypeptide(L)'
;VNGKKGEFPGLIPLIENYLSSMDVDADTHCTIQQYLKLIQRRASGELLTTAAWIRKFVTTHPDYKHDSVVSDSINYDLLKTAVDIQKGKIRCSELLGQSNISKTQESIPSAMKKIYPCV
;
A
#
# COMPACT_ATOMS: atom_id res chain seq x y z
N VAL A 1 2.33 -15.27 -4.05
CA VAL A 1 2.26 -13.99 -4.81
C VAL A 1 3.49 -13.80 -5.68
N ASN A 2 4.70 -13.79 -5.12
CA ASN A 2 5.95 -13.55 -5.88
C ASN A 2 6.49 -14.80 -6.60
N GLY A 3 5.99 -15.99 -6.23
CA GLY A 3 6.45 -17.26 -6.78
C GLY A 3 7.74 -17.76 -6.16
N LYS A 4 8.22 -18.91 -6.66
CA LYS A 4 9.49 -19.52 -6.24
C LYS A 4 10.17 -20.13 -7.45
N LYS A 5 11.49 -19.92 -7.57
CA LYS A 5 12.28 -20.41 -8.71
C LYS A 5 12.23 -21.95 -8.78
N GLY A 6 11.96 -22.48 -9.97
CA GLY A 6 11.82 -23.92 -10.21
C GLY A 6 10.46 -24.51 -9.85
N GLU A 7 9.53 -23.70 -9.35
CA GLU A 7 8.15 -24.08 -9.05
C GLU A 7 7.18 -23.14 -9.81
N PHE A 8 6.10 -22.72 -9.15
CA PHE A 8 5.16 -21.75 -9.71
C PHE A 8 5.79 -20.34 -9.76
N PRO A 9 5.77 -19.66 -10.93
CA PRO A 9 6.37 -18.34 -11.11
C PRO A 9 5.71 -17.25 -10.27
N GLY A 10 4.48 -17.43 -9.80
CA GLY A 10 3.77 -16.44 -8.99
C GLY A 10 2.84 -15.54 -9.80
N LEU A 11 1.88 -14.93 -9.12
CA LEU A 11 0.87 -14.07 -9.76
C LEU A 11 1.49 -12.80 -10.34
N ILE A 12 2.43 -12.17 -9.63
CA ILE A 12 3.04 -10.93 -10.10
C ILE A 12 3.83 -11.14 -11.40
N PRO A 13 4.75 -12.13 -11.50
CA PRO A 13 5.47 -12.37 -12.74
C PRO A 13 4.56 -12.73 -13.93
N LEU A 14 3.44 -13.40 -13.68
CA LEU A 14 2.45 -13.69 -14.73
C LEU A 14 1.75 -12.41 -15.23
N ILE A 15 1.37 -11.51 -14.31
CA ILE A 15 0.78 -10.20 -14.66
C ILE A 15 1.80 -9.34 -15.41
N GLU A 16 3.06 -9.31 -14.97
CA GLU A 16 4.13 -8.56 -15.65
C GLU A 16 4.34 -9.07 -17.08
N ASN A 17 4.38 -10.39 -17.28
CA ASN A 17 4.49 -10.97 -18.62
C ASN A 17 3.29 -10.58 -19.51
N TYR A 18 2.07 -10.65 -18.97
CA TYR A 18 0.86 -10.22 -19.68
C TYR A 18 0.93 -8.75 -20.11
N LEU A 19 1.27 -7.85 -19.18
CA LEU A 19 1.40 -6.42 -19.45
C LEU A 19 2.48 -6.11 -20.48
N SER A 20 3.58 -6.89 -20.51
CA SER A 20 4.65 -6.72 -21.49
C SER A 20 4.22 -7.04 -22.93
N SER A 21 3.21 -7.89 -23.08
CA SER A 21 2.65 -8.28 -24.39
C SER A 21 1.51 -7.36 -24.88
N MET A 22 1.00 -6.49 -24.01
CA MET A 22 -0.05 -5.54 -24.35
C MET A 22 0.56 -4.20 -24.79
N ASP A 23 -0.09 -3.54 -25.75
CA ASP A 23 0.25 -2.17 -26.13
C ASP A 23 -0.36 -1.18 -25.12
N VAL A 24 0.32 -1.00 -23.99
CA VAL A 24 -0.05 -0.08 -22.90
C VAL A 24 0.93 1.09 -22.90
N ASP A 25 0.42 2.32 -22.75
CA ASP A 25 1.30 3.48 -22.66
C ASP A 25 2.24 3.38 -21.44
N ALA A 26 3.47 3.90 -21.60
CA ALA A 26 4.53 3.79 -20.60
C ALA A 26 4.11 4.32 -19.21
N ASP A 27 3.20 5.28 -19.23
CA ASP A 27 2.74 6.05 -18.10
C ASP A 27 1.73 5.27 -17.25
N THR A 28 0.84 4.51 -17.91
CA THR A 28 -0.05 3.51 -17.29
C THR A 28 0.77 2.32 -16.81
N HIS A 29 1.73 1.84 -17.61
CA HIS A 29 2.62 0.73 -17.22
C HIS A 29 3.39 1.07 -15.93
N CYS A 30 3.97 2.27 -15.83
CA CYS A 30 4.66 2.74 -14.63
C CYS A 30 3.75 2.75 -13.39
N THR A 31 2.50 3.18 -13.53
CA THR A 31 1.53 3.24 -12.42
C THR A 31 1.16 1.85 -11.94
N ILE A 32 0.86 0.92 -12.84
CA ILE A 32 0.56 -0.48 -12.49
C ILE A 32 1.78 -1.11 -11.80
N GLN A 33 2.98 -0.88 -12.32
CA GLN A 33 4.22 -1.36 -11.72
C GLN A 33 4.42 -0.87 -10.29
N GLN A 34 4.01 0.36 -9.95
CA GLN A 34 4.07 0.85 -8.58
C GLN A 34 3.14 0.08 -7.64
N TYR A 35 1.89 -0.22 -8.06
CA TYR A 35 0.99 -1.04 -7.27
C TYR A 35 1.50 -2.48 -7.10
N LEU A 36 1.98 -3.10 -8.18
CA LEU A 36 2.52 -4.45 -8.13
C LEU A 36 3.74 -4.52 -7.20
N LYS A 37 4.64 -3.52 -7.24
CA LYS A 37 5.77 -3.42 -6.32
C LYS A 37 5.33 -3.31 -4.86
N LEU A 38 4.30 -2.52 -4.55
CA LEU A 38 3.78 -2.44 -3.17
C LEU A 38 3.31 -3.82 -2.67
N ILE A 39 2.56 -4.56 -3.51
CA ILE A 39 2.09 -5.91 -3.19
C ILE A 39 3.27 -6.87 -3.05
N GLN A 40 4.23 -6.83 -3.97
CA GLN A 40 5.41 -7.69 -3.99
C GLN A 40 6.24 -7.53 -2.71
N ARG A 41 6.48 -6.28 -2.30
CA ARG A 41 7.29 -5.94 -1.12
C ARG A 41 6.59 -6.28 0.19
N ARG A 42 5.25 -6.22 0.25
CA ARG A 42 4.49 -6.75 1.38
C ARG A 42 4.53 -8.28 1.43
N ALA A 43 4.43 -8.93 0.28
CA ALA A 43 4.49 -10.39 0.20
C ALA A 43 5.88 -10.97 0.52
N SER A 44 6.96 -10.20 0.27
CA SER A 44 8.33 -10.58 0.66
C SER A 44 8.64 -10.27 2.12
N GLY A 45 7.81 -9.49 2.81
CA GLY A 45 8.06 -9.01 4.17
C GLY A 45 8.98 -7.78 4.27
N GLU A 46 9.39 -7.20 3.13
CA GLU A 46 10.19 -5.96 3.10
C GLU A 46 9.40 -4.74 3.60
N LEU A 47 8.10 -4.69 3.28
CA LEU A 47 7.17 -3.69 3.81
C LEU A 47 6.22 -4.31 4.83
N LEU A 48 5.92 -3.56 5.87
CA LEU A 48 4.93 -3.94 6.87
C LEU A 48 3.53 -3.93 6.23
N THR A 49 2.74 -4.92 6.62
CA THR A 49 1.29 -4.82 6.46
C THR A 49 0.76 -3.77 7.44
N THR A 50 -0.39 -3.15 7.16
CA THR A 50 -1.03 -2.22 8.10
C THR A 50 -1.22 -2.86 9.47
N ALA A 51 -1.61 -4.14 9.52
CA ALA A 51 -1.78 -4.86 10.77
C ALA A 51 -0.45 -5.09 11.52
N ALA A 52 0.65 -5.39 10.81
CA ALA A 52 1.97 -5.50 11.42
C ALA A 52 2.48 -4.15 11.92
N TRP A 53 2.23 -3.08 11.17
CA TRP A 53 2.57 -1.72 11.55
C TRP A 53 1.80 -1.25 12.79
N ILE A 54 0.48 -1.48 12.86
CA ILE A 54 -0.34 -1.17 14.05
C ILE A 54 0.19 -1.93 15.27
N ARG A 55 0.44 -3.23 15.14
CA ARG A 55 1.00 -4.03 16.25
C ARG A 55 2.34 -3.47 16.71
N LYS A 56 3.25 -3.19 15.78
CA LYS A 56 4.55 -2.58 16.07
C LYS A 56 4.35 -1.27 16.84
N PHE A 57 3.55 -0.35 16.30
CA PHE A 57 3.25 0.95 16.91
C PHE A 57 2.78 0.81 18.36
N VAL A 58 1.76 -0.03 18.59
CA VAL A 58 1.21 -0.28 19.94
C VAL A 58 2.28 -0.88 20.86
N THR A 59 2.97 -1.93 20.42
CA THR A 59 3.95 -2.63 21.28
C THR A 59 5.19 -1.81 21.60
N THR A 60 5.50 -0.79 20.80
CA THR A 60 6.61 0.14 21.04
C THR A 60 6.18 1.44 21.72
N HIS A 61 4.90 1.62 21.99
CA HIS A 61 4.39 2.83 22.61
C HIS A 61 4.82 2.91 24.08
N PRO A 62 5.28 4.07 24.59
CA PRO A 62 5.77 4.19 25.98
C PRO A 62 4.72 3.82 27.03
N ASP A 63 3.44 4.11 26.76
CA ASP A 63 2.33 3.79 27.66
C ASP A 63 1.88 2.31 27.61
N TYR A 64 2.42 1.50 26.72
CA TYR A 64 2.02 0.10 26.58
C TYR A 64 2.68 -0.76 27.65
N LYS A 65 1.85 -1.44 28.45
CA LYS A 65 2.31 -2.20 29.63
C LYS A 65 2.53 -3.69 29.36
N HIS A 66 2.55 -4.10 28.08
CA HIS A 66 2.59 -5.51 27.66
C HIS A 66 1.44 -6.35 28.23
N ASP A 67 0.32 -5.71 28.56
CA ASP A 67 -0.90 -6.30 29.12
C ASP A 67 -1.97 -6.56 28.04
N SER A 68 -1.63 -6.37 26.76
CA SER A 68 -2.55 -6.45 25.62
C SER A 68 -3.70 -5.44 25.65
N VAL A 69 -3.57 -4.36 26.45
CA VAL A 69 -4.55 -3.27 26.51
C VAL A 69 -4.04 -2.07 25.71
N VAL A 70 -4.90 -1.54 24.84
CA VAL A 70 -4.66 -0.28 24.11
C VAL A 70 -5.41 0.82 24.85
N SER A 71 -4.69 1.69 25.56
CA SER A 71 -5.27 2.84 26.26
C SER A 71 -5.68 3.95 25.28
N ASP A 72 -6.52 4.88 25.75
CA ASP A 72 -6.95 6.04 24.95
C ASP A 72 -5.77 6.88 24.44
N SER A 73 -4.69 6.98 25.24
CA SER A 73 -3.43 7.64 24.85
C SER A 73 -2.81 6.98 23.63
N ILE A 74 -2.58 5.65 23.70
CA ILE A 74 -2.01 4.86 22.59
C ILE A 74 -2.90 4.98 21.34
N ASN A 75 -4.22 4.89 21.52
CA ASN A 75 -5.17 4.96 20.42
C ASN A 75 -5.18 6.35 19.75
N TYR A 76 -5.14 7.42 20.55
CA TYR A 76 -5.06 8.79 20.03
C TYR A 76 -3.79 8.99 19.20
N ASP A 77 -2.64 8.59 19.72
CA ASP A 77 -1.36 8.74 19.03
C ASP A 77 -1.28 7.90 17.74
N LEU A 78 -1.85 6.69 17.76
CA LEU A 78 -1.96 5.84 16.58
C LEU A 78 -2.78 6.51 15.47
N LEU A 79 -4.00 6.97 15.80
CA LEU A 79 -4.89 7.61 14.83
C LEU A 79 -4.33 8.95 14.33
N LYS A 80 -3.73 9.73 15.23
CA LYS A 80 -3.06 10.98 14.88
C LYS A 80 -1.93 10.74 13.89
N THR A 81 -1.08 9.76 14.15
CA THR A 81 0.02 9.38 13.28
C THR A 81 -0.50 8.90 11.91
N ALA A 82 -1.56 8.08 11.90
CA ALA A 82 -2.18 7.62 10.65
C ALA A 82 -2.70 8.78 9.79
N VAL A 83 -3.37 9.77 10.41
CA VAL A 83 -3.86 10.98 9.72
C VAL A 83 -2.70 11.82 9.19
N ASP A 84 -1.62 11.97 9.96
CA ASP A 84 -0.47 12.75 9.52
C ASP A 84 0.32 12.03 8.40
N ILE A 85 0.33 10.70 8.37
CA ILE A 85 0.82 9.91 7.23
C ILE A 85 -0.06 10.13 6.00
N GLN A 86 -1.39 10.01 6.14
CA GLN A 86 -2.34 10.22 5.04
C GLN A 86 -2.19 11.62 4.41
N LYS A 87 -2.01 12.65 5.25
CA LYS A 87 -1.81 14.04 4.81
C LYS A 87 -0.41 14.32 4.27
N GLY A 88 0.49 13.33 4.27
CA GLY A 88 1.86 13.48 3.80
C GLY A 88 2.76 14.31 4.72
N LYS A 89 2.33 14.61 5.95
CA LYS A 89 3.14 15.32 6.95
C LYS A 89 4.25 14.44 7.52
N ILE A 90 3.94 13.16 7.70
CA ILE A 90 4.88 12.14 8.16
C ILE A 90 5.09 11.13 7.02
N ARG A 91 6.34 10.86 6.67
CA ARG A 91 6.67 9.77 5.74
C ARG A 91 6.80 8.48 6.53
N CYS A 92 6.07 7.44 6.12
CA CYS A 92 6.17 6.11 6.69
C CYS A 92 6.68 5.11 5.63
N SER A 93 8.00 5.08 5.45
CA SER A 93 8.66 4.25 4.44
C SER A 93 8.52 2.74 4.72
N GLU A 94 8.41 2.35 6.00
CA GLU A 94 8.18 0.96 6.39
C GLU A 94 6.78 0.44 6.03
N LEU A 95 5.78 1.32 5.90
CA LEU A 95 4.40 0.94 5.57
C LEU A 95 4.09 1.10 4.07
N LEU A 96 4.60 2.17 3.46
CA LEU A 96 4.24 2.58 2.10
C LEU A 96 5.41 2.51 1.08
N GLY A 97 6.65 2.48 1.55
CA GLY A 97 7.84 2.52 0.69
C GLY A 97 8.29 3.95 0.35
N GLN A 98 9.11 4.07 -0.71
CA GLN A 98 9.81 5.30 -1.09
C GLN A 98 9.03 6.18 -2.07
N SER A 99 8.03 5.64 -2.78
CA SER A 99 7.22 6.36 -3.77
C SER A 99 5.78 5.87 -3.73
N ASN A 100 4.87 6.78 -3.34
CA ASN A 100 3.44 6.51 -3.20
C ASN A 100 2.62 7.40 -4.15
N ILE A 101 3.26 7.95 -5.19
CA ILE A 101 2.64 8.89 -6.13
C ILE A 101 1.75 8.08 -7.06
N SER A 102 0.48 7.98 -6.72
CA SER A 102 -0.52 7.34 -7.56
C SER A 102 -1.16 8.35 -8.51
N LYS A 103 -1.46 7.92 -9.74
CA LYS A 103 -2.33 8.67 -10.66
C LYS A 103 -3.82 8.59 -10.30
N THR A 104 -4.19 7.79 -9.30
CA THR A 104 -5.57 7.70 -8.82
C THR A 104 -5.98 9.02 -8.19
N GLN A 105 -7.02 9.64 -8.75
CA GLN A 105 -7.71 10.76 -8.14
C GLN A 105 -9.05 10.28 -7.58
N GLU A 106 -9.49 10.85 -6.44
CA GLU A 106 -10.83 10.57 -5.89
C GLU A 106 -11.95 11.04 -6.82
N SER A 107 -11.69 12.05 -7.66
CA SER A 107 -12.64 12.55 -8.64
C SER A 107 -12.63 11.68 -9.91
N ILE A 108 -13.80 11.22 -10.31
CA ILE A 108 -13.99 10.62 -11.64
C ILE A 108 -13.67 11.69 -12.69
N PRO A 109 -12.68 11.47 -13.58
CA PRO A 109 -12.36 12.41 -14.64
C PRO A 109 -13.60 12.72 -15.47
N SER A 110 -13.76 13.98 -15.89
CA SER A 110 -14.95 14.43 -16.63
C SER A 110 -15.25 13.59 -17.89
N ALA A 111 -14.21 13.00 -18.48
CA ALA A 111 -14.34 12.07 -19.61
C ALA A 111 -15.04 10.75 -19.25
N MET A 112 -14.88 10.24 -18.03
CA MET A 112 -15.45 8.98 -17.55
C MET A 112 -16.87 9.14 -16.98
N LYS A 113 -17.26 10.35 -16.57
CA LYS A 113 -18.62 10.64 -16.06
C LYS A 113 -19.74 10.34 -17.06
N LYS A 114 -19.45 10.37 -18.38
CA LYS A 114 -20.43 10.05 -19.42
C LYS A 114 -20.69 8.54 -19.58
N ILE A 115 -19.75 7.70 -19.15
CA ILE A 115 -19.78 6.25 -19.33
C ILE A 115 -20.41 5.56 -18.11
N TYR A 116 -20.19 6.13 -16.92
CA TYR A 116 -20.80 5.67 -15.67
C TYR A 116 -21.58 6.83 -15.04
N PRO A 117 -22.83 7.08 -15.45
CA PRO A 117 -23.66 8.05 -14.75
C PRO A 117 -23.81 7.57 -13.30
N CYS A 118 -23.37 8.39 -12.35
CA CYS A 118 -23.61 8.13 -10.93
C CYS A 118 -25.12 8.00 -10.69
N VAL A 119 -25.53 6.93 -10.03
CA VAL A 119 -26.90 6.74 -9.52
C VAL A 119 -27.09 7.61 -8.28
#